data_AF-A0AAN8CDS6-F1
#
_entry.id   AF-A0AAN8CDS6-F1
#
_cell.length_a   1.000
_cell.length_b   1.000
_cell.length_c   1.000
_cell.angle_alpha   90.00
_cell.angle_beta   90.00
_cell.angle_gamma   90.00
#
_symmetry.space_group_name_H-M   'P 1'
#
loop_
_entity.id
_entity.type
_entity.pdbx_description
1 polymer ?
#
loop_
_entity_poly.entity_id
_entity_poly.type
_entity_poly.pdbx_seq_one_letter_code
_entity_poly.pdbx_strand_id
1 'polypeptide(L)'
;MNLDPRHSDEELWSVAEEVGLKSVVEQFPDKLDFVLEDGGYVLSNGHKQLLCLARSILSKARILLLDEPSSYLDPITLQVLRKTLKHSFSGCTVILSEHRVEPLLECQTFW
;
A
#
# COMPACT_ATOMS: atom_id res chain seq x y z
N MET A 1 -7.25 -9.47 7.72
CA MET A 1 -6.59 -8.24 7.26
C MET A 1 -7.67 -7.45 6.54
N ASN A 2 -8.13 -6.30 7.06
CA ASN A 2 -9.25 -5.53 6.50
C ASN A 2 -8.83 -4.04 6.40
N LEU A 3 -9.44 -3.28 5.49
CA LEU A 3 -9.18 -1.86 5.21
C LEU A 3 -9.78 -0.87 6.24
N ASP A 4 -10.32 -1.35 7.37
CA ASP A 4 -10.96 -0.61 8.48
C ASP A 4 -12.45 -0.25 8.21
N PRO A 5 -13.41 -0.60 9.09
CA PRO A 5 -14.86 -0.39 8.90
C PRO A 5 -15.36 1.06 9.03
N ARG A 6 -14.49 2.08 9.04
CA ARG A 6 -14.86 3.48 9.33
C ARG A 6 -14.76 4.43 8.14
N HIS A 7 -14.49 3.92 6.95
CA HIS A 7 -14.34 4.69 5.72
C HIS A 7 -15.52 4.46 4.78
N SER A 8 -15.87 5.47 3.98
CA SER A 8 -16.88 5.31 2.94
C SER A 8 -16.32 4.50 1.77
N ASP A 9 -17.18 3.80 1.03
CA ASP A 9 -16.77 3.08 -0.19
C ASP A 9 -16.04 3.97 -1.20
N GLU A 10 -16.43 5.25 -1.29
CA GLU A 10 -15.76 6.23 -2.14
C GLU A 10 -14.30 6.44 -1.71
N GLU A 11 -14.04 6.59 -0.41
CA GLU A 11 -12.69 6.73 0.15
C GLU A 11 -11.88 5.44 -0.03
N LEU A 12 -12.50 4.28 0.20
CA LEU A 12 -11.89 2.97 -0.01
C LEU A 12 -11.48 2.75 -1.47
N TRP A 13 -12.36 3.05 -2.42
CA TRP A 13 -12.06 2.96 -3.84
C TRP A 13 -11.01 3.96 -4.29
N SER A 14 -11.03 5.19 -3.77
CA SER A 14 -10.02 6.20 -4.05
C SER A 14 -8.63 5.72 -3.63
N VAL A 15 -8.50 5.20 -2.41
CA VAL A 15 -7.22 4.68 -1.90
C VAL A 15 -6.81 3.39 -2.62
N ALA A 16 -7.76 2.50 -2.92
CA ALA A 16 -7.46 1.28 -3.68
C ALA A 16 -6.95 1.60 -5.08
N GLU A 17 -7.50 2.62 -5.76
CA GLU A 17 -6.97 3.11 -7.04
C GLU A 17 -5.56 3.69 -6.87
N GLU A 18 -5.36 4.52 -5.84
CA GLU A 18 -4.09 5.18 -5.57
C GLU A 18 -2.93 4.21 -5.37
N VAL A 19 -3.17 3.11 -4.65
CA VAL A 19 -2.18 2.05 -4.43
C VAL A 19 -2.21 0.94 -5.50
N GLY A 20 -3.01 1.09 -6.57
CA GLY A 20 -3.07 0.11 -7.66
C GLY A 20 -3.77 -1.21 -7.31
N LEU A 21 -4.55 -1.26 -6.22
CA LEU A 21 -5.36 -2.42 -5.83
C LEU A 21 -6.74 -2.46 -6.47
N LYS A 22 -7.24 -1.39 -7.06
CA LYS A 22 -8.62 -1.35 -7.58
C LYS A 22 -8.93 -2.54 -8.51
N SER A 23 -8.07 -2.77 -9.51
CA SER A 23 -8.25 -3.86 -10.47
C SER A 23 -8.18 -5.25 -9.83
N VAL A 24 -7.50 -5.39 -8.69
CA VAL A 24 -7.44 -6.62 -7.90
C VAL A 24 -8.73 -6.81 -7.11
N VAL A 25 -9.23 -5.75 -6.46
CA VAL A 25 -10.49 -5.77 -5.71
C VAL A 25 -11.68 -6.04 -6.63
N GLU A 26 -11.67 -5.48 -7.84
CA GLU A 26 -12.72 -5.69 -8.86
C GLU A 26 -12.83 -7.15 -9.34
N GLN A 27 -11.80 -7.98 -9.14
CA GLN A 27 -11.81 -9.40 -9.51
C GLN A 27 -12.49 -10.30 -8.47
N PHE A 28 -12.64 -9.82 -7.22
CA PHE A 28 -13.27 -10.60 -6.18
C PHE A 28 -14.81 -10.53 -6.27
N PRO A 29 -15.53 -11.63 -5.93
CA PRO A 29 -16.96 -11.56 -5.71
C PRO A 29 -17.24 -10.56 -4.58
N ASP A 30 -18.29 -9.76 -4.71
CA ASP A 30 -18.66 -8.73 -3.73
C ASP A 30 -17.63 -7.59 -3.51
N LYS A 31 -16.51 -7.59 -4.25
CA LYS A 31 -15.52 -6.50 -4.33
C LYS A 31 -15.00 -6.05 -2.95
N LEU A 32 -15.40 -4.87 -2.47
CA LEU A 32 -14.98 -4.33 -1.17
C LEU A 32 -15.52 -5.17 -0.01
N ASP A 33 -16.66 -5.82 -0.20
CA ASP A 33 -17.29 -6.67 0.82
C ASP A 33 -16.74 -8.11 0.81
N PHE A 34 -15.79 -8.40 -0.09
CA PHE A 34 -15.15 -9.72 -0.14
C PHE A 34 -14.43 -10.04 1.17
N VAL A 35 -14.83 -11.16 1.80
CA VAL A 35 -14.22 -11.61 3.05
C VAL A 35 -12.92 -12.34 2.77
N LEU A 36 -11.79 -11.77 3.20
CA LEU A 36 -10.48 -12.42 3.14
C LEU A 36 -10.36 -13.49 4.23
N GLU A 37 -10.47 -14.76 3.85
CA GLU A 37 -10.19 -15.92 4.70
C GLU A 37 -8.67 -16.18 4.88
N ASP A 38 -8.29 -16.92 5.93
CA ASP A 38 -6.92 -17.41 6.17
C ASP A 38 -5.81 -16.36 5.99
N GLY A 39 -6.03 -15.15 6.52
CA GLY A 39 -5.05 -14.06 6.43
C GLY A 39 -4.87 -13.50 5.02
N GLY A 40 -5.86 -13.69 4.14
CA GLY A 40 -5.82 -13.24 2.75
C GLY A 40 -4.89 -14.09 1.90
N TYR A 41 -4.89 -15.42 2.06
CA TYR A 41 -4.05 -16.34 1.27
C TYR A 41 -4.21 -16.16 -0.25
N VAL A 42 -5.40 -15.77 -0.69
CA VAL A 42 -5.71 -15.44 -2.10
C VAL A 42 -4.92 -14.24 -2.65
N LEU A 43 -4.35 -13.41 -1.77
CA LEU A 43 -3.52 -12.27 -2.16
C LEU A 43 -2.05 -12.68 -2.26
N SER A 44 -1.40 -12.25 -3.35
CA SER A 44 0.06 -12.30 -3.46
C SER A 44 0.71 -11.46 -2.35
N ASN A 45 2.00 -11.71 -2.07
CA ASN A 45 2.73 -10.90 -1.09
C ASN A 45 2.79 -9.42 -1.50
N GLY A 46 2.89 -9.12 -2.80
CA GLY A 46 2.80 -7.75 -3.31
C GLY A 46 1.44 -7.12 -3.06
N HIS A 47 0.34 -7.83 -3.29
CA HIS A 47 -1.00 -7.32 -2.96
C HIS A 47 -1.18 -7.09 -1.46
N LYS A 48 -0.60 -7.94 -0.61
CA LYS A 48 -0.60 -7.73 0.85
C LYS A 48 0.20 -6.50 1.26
N GLN A 49 1.33 -6.23 0.60
CA GLN A 49 2.10 -4.99 0.81
C GLN A 49 1.29 -3.75 0.41
N LEU A 50 0.65 -3.77 -0.77
CA LEU A 50 -0.23 -2.69 -1.20
C LEU A 50 -1.42 -2.49 -0.26
N LEU A 51 -1.98 -3.56 0.28
CA LEU A 51 -3.08 -3.50 1.24
C LEU A 51 -2.62 -2.83 2.54
N CYS A 52 -1.39 -3.11 2.98
CA CYS A 52 -0.78 -2.44 4.12
C CYS A 52 -0.55 -0.94 3.85
N LEU A 53 -0.09 -0.61 2.64
CA LEU A 53 0.10 0.77 2.20
C LEU A 53 -1.23 1.56 2.18
N ALA A 54 -2.29 0.97 1.60
CA ALA A 54 -3.64 1.55 1.60
C ALA A 54 -4.14 1.86 3.01
N ARG A 55 -3.99 0.91 3.94
CA ARG A 55 -4.36 1.12 5.35
C ARG A 55 -3.55 2.25 6.01
N SER A 56 -2.29 2.40 5.62
CA SER A 56 -1.43 3.47 6.13
C SER A 56 -1.88 4.86 5.66
N ILE A 57 -2.38 4.96 4.42
CA ILE A 57 -2.97 6.19 3.87
C ILE A 57 -4.27 6.53 4.62
N LEU A 58 -5.20 5.56 4.73
CA LEU A 58 -6.49 5.73 5.39
C LEU A 58 -6.37 6.15 6.87
N SER A 59 -5.41 5.56 7.58
CA SER A 59 -5.14 5.89 8.98
C SER A 59 -4.49 7.27 9.20
N LYS A 60 -4.10 7.97 8.13
CA LYS A 60 -3.37 9.26 8.17
C LYS A 60 -2.15 9.18 9.09
N ALA A 61 -1.35 8.12 8.92
CA ALA A 61 -0.19 7.87 9.74
C ALA A 61 0.78 9.07 9.74
N ARG A 62 1.27 9.47 10.92
CA ARG A 62 2.28 10.53 11.06
C ARG A 62 3.71 10.01 10.91
N ILE A 63 3.90 8.72 11.17
CA ILE A 63 5.16 8.00 11.02
C ILE A 63 4.83 6.69 10.31
N LEU A 64 5.55 6.41 9.23
CA LEU A 64 5.44 5.20 8.43
C LEU A 64 6.76 4.42 8.52
N LEU A 65 6.70 3.18 8.99
CA LEU A 65 7.85 2.27 9.05
C LEU A 65 7.68 1.21 7.95
N LEU A 66 8.65 1.11 7.04
CA LEU A 66 8.66 0.13 5.96
C LEU A 66 9.95 -0.69 6.01
N ASP A 67 9.79 -2.00 6.15
CA ASP A 67 10.89 -2.96 6.08
C ASP A 67 10.79 -3.71 4.75
N GLU A 68 11.75 -3.44 3.86
CA GLU A 68 11.84 -3.96 2.50
C GLU A 68 10.51 -3.92 1.70
N PRO A 69 9.85 -2.75 1.60
CA PRO A 69 8.57 -2.65 0.91
C PRO A 69 8.65 -2.99 -0.58
N SER A 70 9.85 -3.06 -1.18
CA SER A 70 10.03 -3.43 -2.59
C SER A 70 10.24 -4.92 -2.86
N SER A 71 10.53 -5.74 -1.84
CA SER A 71 11.01 -7.12 -2.02
C SER A 71 10.07 -8.05 -2.79
N TYR A 72 8.76 -7.78 -2.81
CA TYR A 72 7.75 -8.59 -3.50
C TYR A 72 6.99 -7.85 -4.60
N LEU A 73 7.46 -6.66 -5.00
CA LEU A 73 6.80 -5.83 -6.00
C LEU A 73 7.42 -6.01 -7.38
N ASP A 74 6.58 -6.18 -8.39
CA ASP A 74 6.97 -6.05 -9.79
C ASP A 74 7.26 -4.56 -10.13
N PRO A 75 7.90 -4.26 -11.27
CA PRO A 75 8.28 -2.89 -11.63
C PRO A 75 7.13 -1.88 -11.70
N ILE A 76 5.93 -2.31 -12.09
CA ILE A 76 4.75 -1.44 -12.18
C ILE A 76 4.30 -1.09 -10.76
N THR A 77 4.19 -2.09 -9.89
CA THR A 77 3.79 -1.88 -8.50
C THR A 77 4.83 -1.08 -7.71
N LEU A 78 6.11 -1.22 -8.04
CA LEU A 78 7.18 -0.40 -7.46
C LEU A 78 7.03 1.09 -7.78
N GLN A 79 6.60 1.41 -9.01
CA GLN A 79 6.28 2.78 -9.41
C GLN A 79 5.13 3.37 -8.59
N VAL A 80 4.11 2.55 -8.30
CA VAL A 80 2.99 2.94 -7.43
C VAL A 80 3.49 3.27 -6.03
N LEU A 81 4.26 2.37 -5.40
CA LEU A 81 4.87 2.61 -4.09
C LEU A 81 5.63 3.95 -4.06
N ARG A 82 6.50 4.20 -5.04
CA ARG A 82 7.27 5.46 -5.12
C ARG A 82 6.37 6.68 -5.23
N LYS A 83 5.35 6.62 -6.09
CA LYS A 83 4.40 7.72 -6.28
C LYS A 83 3.62 8.01 -4.99
N THR A 84 3.19 6.97 -4.29
CA THR A 84 2.46 7.08 -3.02
C THR A 84 3.34 7.66 -1.93
N LEU A 85 4.59 7.20 -1.79
CA LEU A 85 5.56 7.77 -0.83
C LEU A 85 5.79 9.26 -1.06
N LYS A 86 5.94 9.66 -2.33
CA LYS A 86 6.18 11.06 -2.70
C LYS A 86 4.99 11.99 -2.43
N HIS A 87 3.77 11.56 -2.75
CA HIS A 87 2.60 12.44 -2.70
C HIS A 87 1.82 12.31 -1.39
N SER A 88 1.41 11.09 -1.06
CA SER A 88 0.45 10.78 0.00
C SER A 88 1.07 10.84 1.39
N PHE A 89 2.39 10.61 1.47
CA PHE A 89 3.16 10.68 2.71
C PHE A 89 4.08 11.91 2.77
N SER A 90 3.86 12.94 1.95
CA SER A 90 4.65 14.18 1.95
C SER A 90 4.70 14.91 3.30
N GLY A 91 3.67 14.77 4.14
CA GLY A 91 3.60 15.30 5.50
C GLY A 91 3.89 14.27 6.61
N CYS A 92 4.31 13.05 6.24
CA CYS A 92 4.59 11.95 7.15
C CYS A 92 6.09 11.69 7.24
N THR A 93 6.60 11.35 8.43
CA THR A 93 7.96 10.85 8.54
C THR A 93 8.01 9.40 8.07
N VAL A 94 8.71 9.13 6.96
CA VAL A 94 8.90 7.79 6.44
C VAL A 94 10.27 7.26 6.85
N ILE A 95 10.31 6.11 7.51
CA ILE A 95 11.52 5.34 7.80
C ILE A 95 11.43 4.06 6.99
N LEU A 96 12.42 3.86 6.14
CA LEU A 96 12.45 2.85 5.09
C LEU A 96 13.78 2.13 5.16
N SER A 97 13.75 0.81 5.31
CA SER A 97 14.89 -0.08 5.10
C SER A 97 14.71 -0.79 3.78
N GLU A 98 15.74 -0.78 2.93
CA GLU A 98 15.64 -1.34 1.59
C GLU A 98 17.01 -1.76 1.06
N HIS A 99 17.06 -2.86 0.31
CA HIS A 99 18.28 -3.34 -0.33
C HIS A 99 18.48 -2.76 -1.74
N ARG A 100 17.41 -2.22 -2.33
CA ARG A 100 17.35 -1.59 -3.64
C ARG A 100 17.39 -0.07 -3.54
N VAL A 101 18.07 0.58 -4.47
CA VAL A 101 18.29 2.05 -4.41
C VAL A 101 17.08 2.81 -4.95
N GLU A 102 16.29 2.21 -5.83
CA GLU A 102 15.20 2.87 -6.54
C GLU A 102 14.12 3.47 -5.63
N PRO A 103 13.66 2.80 -4.55
CA PRO A 103 12.72 3.39 -3.59
C PRO A 103 13.32 4.52 -2.76
N LEU A 104 14.63 4.48 -2.51
CA LEU A 104 15.34 5.47 -1.69
C LEU A 104 15.37 6.86 -2.35
N LEU A 105 15.23 6.92 -3.69
CA LEU A 105 15.29 8.18 -4.45
C LEU A 105 14.18 9.18 -4.07
N GLU A 106 13.10 8.74 -3.42
CA GLU A 106 12.02 9.62 -2.96
C GLU A 106 12.20 10.06 -1.49
N CYS A 107 13.20 9.53 -0.79
CA CYS A 107 13.42 9.73 0.65
C CYS A 107 14.76 10.41 0.93
N GLN A 108 14.85 11.17 2.03
CA GLN A 108 16.15 11.61 2.53
C GLN A 108 16.88 10.40 3.12
N THR A 109 18.07 10.09 2.58
CA THR A 109 18.84 8.90 2.99
C THR A 109 19.78 9.24 4.14
N PHE A 110 19.79 8.39 5.16
CA PHE A 110 20.78 8.39 6.25
C PHE A 110 21.52 7.05 6.19
N TRP A 111 22.86 7.08 6.27
CA TRP A 111 23.72 5.89 6.17
C TRP A 111 24.03 5.30 7.55
#